data_AF-A0A1S9CWC4-F1
#
_entry.id   AF-A0A1S9CWC4-F1
#
_cell.length_a   1.000
_cell.length_b   1.000
_cell.length_c   1.000
_cell.angle_alpha   90.00
_cell.angle_beta   90.00
_cell.angle_gamma   90.00
#
_symmetry.space_group_name_H-M   'P 1'
#
loop_
_entity.id
_entity.type
_entity.pdbx_description
1 polymer ?
#
loop_
_entity_poly.entity_id
_entity_poly.type
_entity_poly.pdbx_seq_one_letter_code
_entity_poly.pdbx_strand_id
1 'polypeptide(L)'
;MANNNSPRAPLQQWHRRVGMTGAVFFIFLITTGLLLNHTGALGLGKRFVETQWLLDLYHISAPEPPVAFSAGEHFVSRLGDRLYLDMKELPERADRLIGGLKLGDTLLVAIPGKLLVVSPTGELIERIESAEGVPAGMTRIGLTASGQLVIHAAHGDYLADLEKLDWRKSTTAAVGWATPLALPPELEEKLMQAYRGSGLSLERVILDLHSGRIVGQWGVYVVDGAALLFLALVITGLWMWMKQRNKNLR
;
A
#
# COMPACT_ATOMS: atom_id res chain seq x y z
N MET A 1 -36.56 59.07 -26.12
CA MET A 1 -35.41 58.16 -25.99
C MET A 1 -35.02 58.08 -24.52
N ALA A 2 -35.34 56.97 -23.86
CA ALA A 2 -34.83 56.68 -22.52
C ALA A 2 -34.16 55.30 -22.60
N ASN A 3 -32.83 55.30 -22.57
CA ASN A 3 -31.99 54.12 -22.60
C ASN A 3 -32.18 53.34 -21.29
N ASN A 4 -33.12 52.39 -21.29
CA ASN A 4 -33.38 51.51 -20.14
C ASN A 4 -32.44 50.30 -20.16
N ASN A 5 -31.12 50.56 -20.19
CA ASN A 5 -30.12 49.53 -19.96
C ASN A 5 -30.07 49.21 -18.46
N SER A 6 -31.08 48.49 -17.99
CA SER A 6 -31.07 47.96 -16.64
C SER A 6 -29.94 46.93 -16.50
N PRO A 7 -29.03 47.02 -15.51
CA PRO A 7 -27.91 46.08 -15.31
C PRO A 7 -28.35 44.66 -14.90
N ARG A 8 -29.63 44.32 -15.06
CA ARG A 8 -30.29 43.07 -14.63
C ARG A 8 -30.15 41.94 -15.65
N ALA A 9 -30.27 42.27 -16.94
CA ALA A 9 -30.11 41.31 -18.03
C ALA A 9 -28.70 40.68 -18.08
N PRO A 10 -27.59 41.44 -17.97
CA PRO A 10 -26.25 40.84 -18.01
C PRO A 10 -25.98 39.93 -16.80
N LEU A 11 -26.43 40.30 -15.60
CA LEU A 11 -26.24 39.48 -14.40
C LEU A 11 -26.97 38.14 -14.48
N GLN A 12 -28.25 38.12 -14.91
CA GLN A 12 -29.01 36.88 -15.07
C GLN A 12 -28.40 35.96 -16.14
N GLN A 13 -27.94 36.53 -17.26
CA GLN A 13 -27.27 35.78 -18.32
C GLN A 13 -25.93 35.20 -17.83
N TRP A 14 -25.16 35.96 -17.04
CA TRP A 14 -23.90 35.52 -16.47
C TRP A 14 -24.10 34.42 -15.43
N HIS A 15 -25.06 34.60 -14.51
CA HIS A 15 -25.46 33.58 -13.53
C HIS A 15 -25.89 32.28 -14.22
N ARG A 16 -26.66 32.34 -15.32
CA ARG A 16 -27.06 31.14 -16.06
C ARG A 16 -25.88 30.41 -16.70
N ARG A 17 -24.93 31.14 -17.30
CA ARG A 17 -23.74 30.55 -17.94
C ARG A 17 -22.82 29.91 -16.90
N VAL A 18 -22.53 30.63 -15.82
CA VAL A 18 -21.72 30.13 -14.72
C VAL A 18 -22.41 28.99 -13.97
N GLY A 19 -23.74 29.05 -13.85
CA GLY A 19 -24.55 27.97 -13.30
C GLY A 19 -24.44 26.67 -14.10
N MET A 20 -24.41 26.74 -15.44
CA MET A 20 -24.24 25.56 -16.29
C MET A 20 -22.86 24.92 -16.09
N THR A 21 -21.80 25.72 -16.05
CA THR A 21 -20.45 25.22 -15.74
C THR A 21 -20.39 24.63 -14.33
N GLY A 22 -20.98 25.32 -13.35
CA GLY A 22 -21.06 24.84 -11.97
C GLY A 22 -21.81 23.52 -11.83
N ALA A 23 -22.89 23.30 -12.60
CA ALA A 23 -23.68 22.09 -12.53
C ALA A 23 -22.86 20.81 -12.79
N VAL A 24 -21.88 20.87 -13.69
CA VAL A 24 -20.97 19.73 -13.96
C VAL A 24 -20.14 19.39 -12.72
N PHE A 25 -19.49 20.41 -12.12
CA PHE A 25 -18.73 20.23 -10.88
C PHE A 25 -19.61 19.77 -9.72
N PHE A 26 -20.85 20.25 -9.66
CA PHE A 26 -21.80 19.91 -8.60
C PHE A 26 -22.22 18.44 -8.67
N ILE A 27 -22.61 17.97 -9.87
CA ILE A 27 -22.95 16.57 -10.10
C ILE A 27 -21.78 15.67 -9.74
N PHE A 28 -20.57 16.03 -10.18
CA PHE A 28 -19.35 15.30 -9.87
C PHE A 28 -19.07 15.21 -8.37
N LEU A 29 -19.08 16.35 -7.64
CA LEU A 29 -18.80 16.40 -6.21
C LEU A 29 -19.87 15.69 -5.38
N ILE A 30 -21.15 15.79 -5.76
CA ILE A 30 -22.22 15.07 -5.07
C ILE A 30 -22.11 13.57 -5.31
N THR A 31 -21.85 13.14 -6.55
CA THR A 31 -21.75 11.70 -6.86
C THR A 31 -20.59 11.08 -6.07
N THR A 32 -19.41 11.70 -6.12
CA THR A 32 -18.24 11.24 -5.36
C THR A 32 -18.45 11.35 -3.85
N GLY A 33 -19.06 12.44 -3.36
CA GLY A 33 -19.39 12.62 -1.95
C GLY A 33 -20.40 11.60 -1.42
N LEU A 34 -21.40 11.22 -2.22
CA LEU A 34 -22.38 10.21 -1.86
C LEU A 34 -21.74 8.81 -1.80
N LEU A 35 -20.87 8.48 -2.76
CA LEU A 35 -20.07 7.26 -2.71
C LEU A 35 -19.20 7.22 -1.44
N LEU A 36 -18.54 8.34 -1.10
CA LEU A 36 -17.72 8.47 0.09
C LEU A 36 -18.52 8.36 1.40
N ASN A 37 -19.75 8.87 1.43
CA ASN A 37 -20.63 8.75 2.59
C ASN A 37 -21.13 7.31 2.82
N HIS A 38 -21.10 6.47 1.77
CA HIS A 38 -21.52 5.07 1.83
C HIS A 38 -20.36 4.08 1.65
N THR A 39 -19.12 4.48 1.96
CA THR A 39 -17.91 3.62 1.80
C THR A 39 -18.05 2.27 2.48
N GLY A 40 -18.57 2.23 3.70
CA GLY A 40 -18.79 1.00 4.45
C GLY A 40 -19.79 0.06 3.77
N ALA A 41 -20.94 0.57 3.34
CA ALA A 41 -21.99 -0.21 2.70
C ALA A 41 -21.58 -0.70 1.30
N LEU A 42 -20.81 0.11 0.56
CA LEU A 42 -20.31 -0.22 -0.76
C LEU A 42 -19.01 -1.04 -0.74
N GLY A 43 -18.39 -1.18 0.43
CA GLY A 43 -17.11 -1.88 0.61
C GLY A 43 -15.94 -1.22 -0.13
N LEU A 44 -15.99 0.10 -0.35
CA LEU A 44 -14.99 0.82 -1.16
C LEU A 44 -13.56 0.73 -0.59
N GLY A 45 -13.44 0.68 0.74
CA GLY A 45 -12.15 0.50 1.41
C GLY A 45 -11.58 -0.92 1.32
N LYS A 46 -12.40 -1.90 0.91
CA LYS A 46 -12.02 -3.32 0.78
C LYS A 46 -11.83 -3.77 -0.67
N ARG A 47 -12.18 -2.92 -1.64
CA ARG A 47 -11.99 -3.16 -3.06
C ARG A 47 -10.77 -2.38 -3.51
N PHE A 48 -9.82 -3.08 -4.12
CA PHE A 48 -8.54 -2.52 -4.51
C PHE A 48 -8.44 -2.35 -6.01
N VAL A 49 -7.61 -1.41 -6.44
CA VAL A 49 -7.36 -1.12 -7.84
C VAL A 49 -6.34 -2.10 -8.39
N GLU A 50 -6.69 -2.76 -9.49
CA GLU A 50 -5.78 -3.68 -10.21
C GLU A 50 -5.19 -3.04 -11.48
N THR A 51 -5.75 -1.91 -11.90
CA THR A 51 -5.40 -1.25 -13.16
C THR A 51 -4.03 -0.59 -13.08
N GLN A 52 -3.06 -1.10 -13.86
CA GLN A 52 -1.64 -0.70 -13.83
C GLN A 52 -1.42 0.81 -13.96
N TRP A 53 -1.99 1.47 -14.98
CA TRP A 53 -1.78 2.91 -15.17
C TRP A 53 -2.23 3.76 -13.98
N LEU A 54 -3.25 3.30 -13.25
CA LEU A 54 -3.76 4.00 -12.07
C LEU A 54 -2.85 3.73 -10.86
N LEU A 55 -2.29 2.54 -10.73
CA LEU A 55 -1.26 2.25 -9.73
C LEU A 55 0.01 3.07 -9.99
N ASP A 56 0.44 3.19 -11.25
CA ASP A 56 1.58 4.00 -11.67
C ASP A 56 1.37 5.49 -11.36
N LEU A 57 0.16 6.01 -11.60
CA LEU A 57 -0.22 7.38 -11.23
C LEU A 57 -0.02 7.64 -9.72
N TYR A 58 -0.28 6.61 -8.91
CA TYR A 58 -0.09 6.64 -7.46
C TYR A 58 1.34 6.27 -7.02
N HIS A 59 2.26 6.06 -7.97
CA HIS A 59 3.64 5.62 -7.72
C HIS A 59 3.71 4.30 -6.94
N ILE A 60 2.69 3.45 -7.10
CA ILE A 60 2.65 2.10 -6.55
C ILE A 60 3.30 1.19 -7.59
N SER A 61 4.62 1.26 -7.66
CA SER A 61 5.42 0.41 -8.55
C SER A 61 5.24 -1.05 -8.17
N ALA A 62 5.25 -1.94 -9.17
CA ALA A 62 5.41 -3.36 -8.90
C ALA A 62 6.70 -3.55 -8.06
N PRO A 63 6.63 -4.21 -6.89
CA PRO A 63 7.83 -4.52 -6.12
C PRO A 63 8.81 -5.29 -7.02
N GLU A 64 10.12 -5.14 -6.73
CA GLU A 64 11.15 -6.00 -7.35
C GLU A 64 10.73 -7.48 -7.26
N PRO A 65 11.14 -8.32 -8.22
CA PRO A 65 10.84 -9.75 -8.19
C PRO A 65 11.14 -10.34 -6.81
N PRO A 66 10.27 -11.21 -6.28
CA PRO A 66 10.44 -11.74 -4.94
C PRO A 66 11.78 -12.49 -4.82
N VAL A 67 12.52 -12.18 -3.77
CA VAL A 67 13.69 -12.99 -3.40
C VAL A 67 13.18 -14.15 -2.56
N ALA A 68 13.48 -15.39 -2.97
CA ALA A 68 12.99 -16.57 -2.29
C ALA A 68 14.08 -17.59 -1.99
N PHE A 69 13.81 -18.43 -0.99
CA PHE A 69 14.64 -19.56 -0.58
C PHE A 69 13.74 -20.79 -0.37
N SER A 70 14.25 -21.97 -0.73
CA SER A 70 13.57 -23.22 -0.41
C SER A 70 13.80 -23.58 1.06
N ALA A 71 12.72 -23.89 1.76
CA ALA A 71 12.72 -24.40 3.13
C ALA A 71 12.01 -25.76 3.14
N GLY A 72 12.66 -26.78 2.57
CA GLY A 72 12.03 -28.07 2.31
C GLY A 72 11.03 -27.99 1.17
N GLU A 73 9.79 -28.41 1.40
CA GLU A 73 8.69 -28.34 0.42
C GLU A 73 8.05 -26.94 0.31
N HIS A 74 8.46 -26.01 1.17
CA HIS A 74 7.91 -24.66 1.22
C HIS A 74 8.89 -23.63 0.67
N PHE A 75 8.35 -22.48 0.26
CA PHE A 75 9.13 -21.32 -0.14
C PHE A 75 8.98 -20.19 0.87
N VAL A 76 10.11 -19.69 1.35
CA VAL A 76 10.16 -18.43 2.09
C VAL A 76 10.53 -17.34 1.11
N SER A 77 9.66 -16.36 0.92
CA SER A 77 9.88 -15.28 -0.03
C SER A 77 9.69 -13.90 0.59
N ARG A 78 10.38 -12.91 0.04
CA ARG A 78 10.20 -11.51 0.37
C ARG A 78 9.74 -10.74 -0.85
N LEU A 79 8.68 -9.97 -0.70
CA LEU A 79 8.18 -9.07 -1.71
C LEU A 79 7.94 -7.67 -1.10
N GLY A 80 8.71 -6.68 -1.55
CA GLY A 80 8.80 -5.40 -0.84
C GLY A 80 9.36 -5.60 0.58
N ASP A 81 8.68 -5.07 1.60
CA ASP A 81 9.03 -5.24 3.02
C ASP A 81 8.37 -6.46 3.68
N ARG A 82 7.50 -7.18 2.94
CA ARG A 82 6.69 -8.28 3.48
C ARG A 82 7.36 -9.63 3.24
N LEU A 83 7.24 -10.50 4.24
CA LEU A 83 7.70 -11.88 4.19
C LEU A 83 6.52 -12.81 4.01
N TYR A 84 6.69 -13.85 3.21
CA TYR A 84 5.68 -14.86 2.95
C TYR A 84 6.28 -16.26 3.14
N LEU A 85 5.48 -17.14 3.72
CA LEU A 85 5.63 -18.57 3.57
C LEU A 85 4.60 -19.05 2.56
N ASP A 86 5.07 -19.46 1.39
CA ASP A 86 4.24 -19.70 0.21
C ASP A 86 3.34 -18.47 -0.08
N MET A 87 2.04 -18.56 0.20
CA MET A 87 1.06 -17.48 0.06
C MET A 87 0.68 -16.79 1.38
N LYS A 88 1.13 -17.31 2.52
CA LYS A 88 0.76 -16.77 3.83
C LYS A 88 1.75 -15.69 4.24
N GLU A 89 1.25 -14.47 4.42
CA GLU A 89 2.06 -13.36 4.95
C GLU A 89 2.48 -13.67 6.40
N LEU A 90 3.78 -13.56 6.67
CA LEU A 90 4.34 -13.66 8.01
C LEU A 90 4.21 -12.30 8.72
N PRO A 91 4.05 -12.28 10.05
CA PRO A 91 3.81 -11.04 10.79
C PRO A 91 5.03 -10.10 10.83
N GLU A 92 6.24 -10.61 10.62
CA GLU A 92 7.47 -9.81 10.64
C GLU A 92 7.71 -9.18 9.26
N ARG A 93 8.27 -7.97 9.27
CA ARG A 93 8.67 -7.24 8.06
C ARG A 93 10.18 -7.08 8.01
N ALA A 94 10.73 -7.14 6.81
CA ALA A 94 12.16 -6.97 6.61
C ALA A 94 12.46 -6.47 5.20
N ASP A 95 13.41 -5.54 5.09
CA ASP A 95 13.90 -5.03 3.80
C ASP A 95 14.74 -6.07 3.06
N ARG A 96 15.25 -7.09 3.77
CA ARG A 96 16.09 -8.14 3.21
C ARG A 96 15.76 -9.50 3.81
N LEU A 97 15.68 -10.50 2.94
CA LEU A 97 15.63 -11.90 3.31
C LEU A 97 17.03 -12.50 3.12
N ILE A 98 17.59 -13.05 4.19
CA ILE A 98 18.95 -13.62 4.20
C ILE A 98 18.91 -15.10 3.81
N GLY A 99 17.89 -15.82 4.24
CA GLY A 99 17.71 -17.21 3.90
C GLY A 99 16.44 -17.81 4.48
N GLY A 100 16.04 -18.95 3.93
CA GLY A 100 15.03 -19.84 4.46
C GLY A 100 15.58 -21.25 4.43
N LEU A 101 15.37 -22.03 5.49
CA LEU A 101 15.76 -23.44 5.54
C LEU A 101 14.79 -24.23 6.42
N LYS A 102 14.70 -25.54 6.16
CA LYS A 102 13.98 -26.46 7.04
C LYS A 102 14.92 -26.96 8.14
N LEU A 103 14.51 -26.89 9.39
CA LEU A 103 15.27 -27.38 10.54
C LEU A 103 14.36 -28.29 11.39
N GLY A 104 14.56 -29.60 11.27
CA GLY A 104 13.64 -30.58 11.86
C GLY A 104 12.22 -30.43 11.29
N ASP A 105 11.24 -30.21 12.17
CA ASP A 105 9.82 -30.05 11.82
C ASP A 105 9.40 -28.57 11.66
N THR A 106 10.32 -27.63 11.86
CA THR A 106 10.07 -26.20 11.71
C THR A 106 10.85 -25.62 10.52
N LEU A 107 10.48 -24.41 10.15
CA LEU A 107 11.14 -23.62 9.13
C LEU A 107 11.84 -22.45 9.81
N LEU A 108 13.07 -22.17 9.39
CA LEU A 108 13.86 -21.06 9.88
C LEU A 108 13.94 -19.99 8.79
N VAL A 109 13.53 -18.77 9.12
CA VAL A 109 13.64 -17.59 8.26
C VAL A 109 14.67 -16.65 8.85
N ALA A 110 15.75 -16.37 8.12
CA ALA A 110 16.77 -15.43 8.54
C ALA A 110 16.55 -14.06 7.89
N ILE A 111 16.55 -13.03 8.72
CA ILE A 111 16.50 -11.62 8.33
C ILE A 111 17.58 -10.85 9.11
N PRO A 112 17.94 -9.62 8.73
CA PRO A 112 18.99 -8.88 9.42
C PRO A 112 18.77 -8.81 10.95
N GLY A 113 19.69 -9.41 11.71
CA GLY A 113 19.68 -9.39 13.17
C GLY A 113 18.62 -10.27 13.85
N LYS A 114 17.83 -11.06 13.10
CA LYS A 114 16.82 -11.96 13.68
C LYS A 114 16.71 -13.29 12.95
N LEU A 115 16.37 -14.32 13.69
CA LEU A 115 15.90 -15.60 13.17
C LEU A 115 14.45 -15.79 13.61
N LEU A 116 13.59 -16.15 12.66
CA LEU A 116 12.20 -16.47 12.91
C LEU A 116 12.06 -17.98 12.77
N VAL A 117 11.57 -18.63 13.83
CA VAL A 117 11.20 -20.05 13.80
C VAL A 117 9.71 -20.11 13.51
N VAL A 118 9.35 -20.73 12.40
CA VAL A 118 8.00 -20.73 11.84
C VAL A 118 7.54 -22.17 11.65
N SER A 119 6.27 -22.44 11.93
CA SER A 119 5.67 -23.74 11.61
C SER A 119 5.54 -23.93 10.08
N PRO A 120 5.37 -25.17 9.60
CA PRO A 120 5.03 -25.42 8.19
C PRO A 120 3.72 -24.77 7.73
N THR A 121 2.84 -24.39 8.67
CA THR A 121 1.59 -23.65 8.38
C THR A 121 1.78 -22.13 8.36
N GLY A 122 3.01 -21.64 8.54
CA GLY A 122 3.35 -20.22 8.56
C GLY A 122 2.90 -19.50 9.83
N GLU A 123 2.82 -20.21 10.95
CA GLU A 123 2.65 -19.59 12.28
C GLU A 123 4.02 -19.32 12.88
N LEU A 124 4.21 -18.11 13.39
CA LEU A 124 5.46 -17.76 14.04
C LEU A 124 5.50 -18.39 15.44
N ILE A 125 6.44 -19.29 15.65
CA ILE A 125 6.65 -20.00 16.91
C ILE A 125 7.55 -19.17 17.81
N GLU A 126 8.67 -18.69 17.29
CA GLU A 126 9.69 -18.00 18.07
C GLU A 126 10.43 -16.93 17.26
N ARG A 127 10.87 -15.89 17.96
CA ARG A 127 11.79 -14.87 17.44
C ARG A 127 13.06 -14.90 18.27
N ILE A 128 14.20 -15.04 17.61
CA ILE A 128 15.51 -14.99 18.22
C ILE A 128 16.23 -13.77 17.63
N GLU A 129 16.57 -12.81 18.48
CA GLU A 129 17.13 -11.52 18.10
C GLU A 129 18.58 -11.37 18.59
N SER A 130 19.16 -10.19 18.36
CA SER A 130 20.50 -9.87 18.83
C SER A 130 20.67 -9.98 20.36
N ALA A 131 19.60 -9.78 21.13
CA ALA A 131 19.64 -9.88 22.59
C ALA A 131 19.89 -11.32 23.08
N GLU A 132 19.42 -12.31 22.32
CA GLU A 132 19.68 -13.74 22.53
C GLU A 132 21.00 -14.21 21.90
N GLY A 133 21.82 -13.28 21.39
CA GLY A 133 23.19 -13.55 20.92
C GLY A 133 23.32 -13.84 19.42
N VAL A 134 22.27 -13.60 18.61
CA VAL A 134 22.36 -13.74 17.15
C VAL A 134 23.56 -12.96 16.62
N PRO A 135 24.52 -13.60 15.90
CA PRO A 135 25.72 -12.94 15.44
C PRO A 135 25.43 -11.72 14.54
N ALA A 136 26.03 -10.58 14.89
CA ALA A 136 25.85 -9.33 14.16
C ALA A 136 26.39 -9.40 12.72
N GLY A 137 25.72 -8.74 11.79
CA GLY A 137 26.12 -8.71 10.38
C GLY A 137 25.96 -10.07 9.69
N MET A 138 24.97 -10.87 10.10
CA MET A 138 24.56 -12.08 9.41
C MET A 138 24.28 -11.79 7.92
N THR A 139 24.83 -12.63 7.04
CA THR A 139 24.66 -12.49 5.58
C THR A 139 24.22 -13.77 4.89
N ARG A 140 24.44 -14.94 5.51
CA ARG A 140 23.99 -16.25 5.01
C ARG A 140 23.71 -17.20 6.17
N ILE A 141 22.78 -18.13 5.93
CA ILE A 141 22.52 -19.29 6.79
C ILE A 141 22.62 -20.57 5.97
N GLY A 142 22.95 -21.68 6.61
CA GLY A 142 23.06 -22.97 5.96
C GLY A 142 23.09 -24.11 6.96
N LEU A 143 23.14 -25.33 6.45
CA LEU A 143 23.21 -26.54 7.27
C LEU A 143 24.51 -27.29 7.02
N THR A 144 25.09 -27.85 8.07
CA THR A 144 26.14 -28.87 7.93
C THR A 144 25.57 -30.17 7.37
N ALA A 145 26.43 -31.09 6.95
CA ALA A 145 26.01 -32.45 6.59
C ALA A 145 25.31 -33.21 7.75
N SER A 146 25.56 -32.83 9.00
CA SER A 146 24.88 -33.35 10.19
C SER A 146 23.55 -32.64 10.52
N GLY A 147 23.14 -31.67 9.71
CA GLY A 147 21.88 -30.91 9.91
C GLY A 147 21.97 -29.79 10.95
N GLN A 148 23.17 -29.38 11.37
CA GLN A 148 23.35 -28.28 12.32
C GLN A 148 23.34 -26.94 11.60
N LEU A 149 22.68 -25.94 12.21
CA LEU A 149 22.61 -24.59 11.68
C LEU A 149 23.98 -23.90 11.75
N VAL A 150 24.37 -23.29 10.63
CA VAL A 150 25.55 -22.43 10.53
C VAL A 150 25.13 -21.06 10.01
N ILE A 151 25.66 -20.02 10.65
CA ILE A 151 25.44 -18.62 10.31
C ILE A 151 26.76 -17.99 9.90
N HIS A 152 26.83 -17.44 8.68
CA HIS A 152 27.93 -16.58 8.27
C HIS A 152 27.61 -15.13 8.67
N ALA A 153 28.44 -14.56 9.53
CA ALA A 153 28.28 -13.22 10.09
C ALA A 153 29.57 -12.39 9.94
N ALA A 154 29.57 -11.16 10.45
CA ALA A 154 30.67 -10.20 10.22
C ALA A 154 32.04 -10.70 10.71
N HIS A 155 32.08 -11.62 11.68
CA HIS A 155 33.30 -12.13 12.30
C HIS A 155 33.55 -13.63 12.03
N GLY A 156 32.93 -14.17 10.96
CA GLY A 156 33.11 -15.55 10.50
C GLY A 156 31.86 -16.41 10.67
N ASP A 157 32.08 -17.72 10.65
CA ASP A 157 31.01 -18.72 10.74
C ASP A 157 30.75 -19.13 12.19
N TYR A 158 29.47 -19.24 12.52
CA TYR A 158 28.99 -19.63 13.84
C TYR A 158 28.08 -20.85 13.71
N LEU A 159 28.40 -21.91 14.43
CA LEU A 159 27.49 -23.02 14.65
C LEU A 159 26.50 -22.63 15.74
N ALA A 160 25.22 -22.78 15.42
CA ALA A 160 24.12 -22.35 16.28
C ALA A 160 23.43 -23.57 16.91
N ASP A 161 23.27 -23.54 18.23
CA ASP A 161 22.41 -24.43 18.99
C ASP A 161 21.20 -23.61 19.44
N LEU A 162 20.09 -23.71 18.69
CA LEU A 162 18.89 -22.89 18.93
C LEU A 162 18.17 -23.27 20.23
N GLU A 163 18.29 -24.52 20.70
CA GLU A 163 17.67 -24.94 21.96
C GLU A 163 18.34 -24.29 23.18
N LYS A 164 19.66 -24.09 23.09
CA LYS A 164 20.46 -23.47 24.16
C LYS A 164 20.76 -22.00 23.92
N LEU A 165 20.39 -21.47 22.75
CA LEU A 165 20.77 -20.14 22.27
C LEU A 165 22.29 -19.92 22.36
N ASP A 166 23.06 -20.94 21.99
CA ASP A 166 24.53 -20.95 22.05
C ASP A 166 25.14 -20.82 20.65
N TRP A 167 26.15 -19.97 20.52
CA TRP A 167 26.74 -19.55 19.24
C TRP A 167 28.25 -19.75 19.28
N ARG A 168 28.73 -20.80 18.62
CA ARG A 168 30.15 -21.19 18.67
C ARG A 168 30.84 -20.92 17.35
N LYS A 169 31.96 -20.19 17.36
CA LYS A 169 32.77 -20.00 16.15
C LYS A 169 33.21 -21.35 15.59
N SER A 170 33.03 -21.53 14.30
CA SER A 170 33.48 -22.69 13.56
C SER A 170 34.39 -22.24 12.42
N THR A 171 35.51 -22.93 12.22
CA THR A 171 36.48 -22.61 11.17
C THR A 171 36.36 -23.51 9.94
N THR A 172 35.56 -24.58 10.00
CA THR A 172 35.47 -25.53 8.90
C THR A 172 34.25 -26.44 9.07
N ALA A 173 33.25 -26.26 8.22
CA ALA A 173 32.30 -27.29 7.87
C ALA A 173 31.99 -27.15 6.37
N ALA A 174 31.80 -28.26 5.67
CA ALA A 174 31.11 -28.22 4.38
C ALA A 174 29.65 -27.85 4.67
N VAL A 175 29.29 -26.60 4.41
CA VAL A 175 27.95 -26.05 4.67
C VAL A 175 27.18 -26.01 3.37
N GLY A 176 26.01 -26.64 3.35
CA GLY A 176 24.97 -26.42 2.35
C GLY A 176 24.30 -25.07 2.62
N TRP A 177 24.87 -24.00 2.07
CA TRP A 177 24.32 -22.65 2.22
C TRP A 177 22.96 -22.53 1.53
N ALA A 178 22.03 -21.83 2.18
CA ALA A 178 20.77 -21.45 1.53
C ALA A 178 21.09 -20.50 0.36
N THR A 179 20.67 -20.89 -0.84
CA THR A 179 20.86 -20.08 -2.05
C THR A 179 19.54 -19.47 -2.48
N PRO A 180 19.52 -18.18 -2.85
CA PRO A 180 18.33 -17.58 -3.40
C PRO A 180 17.94 -18.27 -4.70
N LEU A 181 16.64 -18.41 -4.91
CA LEU A 181 16.04 -19.02 -6.10
C LEU A 181 14.88 -18.16 -6.60
N ALA A 182 14.54 -18.33 -7.88
CA ALA A 182 13.31 -17.79 -8.44
C ALA A 182 12.12 -18.65 -8.01
N LEU A 183 11.03 -18.01 -7.60
CA LEU A 183 9.81 -18.74 -7.27
C LEU A 183 9.24 -19.46 -8.50
N PRO A 184 8.49 -20.55 -8.30
CA PRO A 184 7.65 -21.11 -9.35
C PRO A 184 6.75 -20.00 -9.95
N PRO A 185 6.65 -19.86 -11.28
CA PRO A 185 5.95 -18.73 -11.92
C PRO A 185 4.51 -18.55 -11.44
N GLU A 186 3.79 -19.66 -11.19
CA GLU A 186 2.41 -19.61 -10.68
C GLU A 186 2.31 -19.03 -9.27
N LEU A 187 3.28 -19.33 -8.41
CA LEU A 187 3.33 -18.81 -7.04
C LEU A 187 3.75 -17.33 -7.04
N GLU A 188 4.73 -16.98 -7.88
CA GLU A 188 5.15 -15.60 -8.09
C GLU A 188 3.99 -14.72 -8.55
N GLU A 189 3.25 -15.15 -9.57
CA GLU A 189 2.11 -14.38 -10.08
C GLU A 189 1.04 -14.17 -9.00
N LYS A 190 0.67 -15.22 -8.26
CA LYS A 190 -0.31 -15.12 -7.16
C LYS A 190 0.16 -14.18 -6.06
N LEU A 191 1.43 -14.25 -5.66
CA LEU A 191 2.01 -13.35 -4.67
C LEU A 191 2.02 -11.90 -5.14
N MET A 192 2.42 -11.66 -6.38
CA MET A 192 2.41 -10.32 -6.98
C MET A 192 1.00 -9.73 -7.04
N GLN A 193 0.00 -10.54 -7.40
CA GLN A 193 -1.41 -10.13 -7.37
C GLN A 193 -1.88 -9.82 -5.95
N ALA A 194 -1.61 -10.70 -4.97
CA ALA A 194 -1.98 -10.49 -3.58
C ALA A 194 -1.33 -9.23 -2.99
N TYR A 195 -0.07 -8.96 -3.31
CA TYR A 195 0.65 -7.77 -2.88
C TYR A 195 0.03 -6.49 -3.47
N ARG A 196 -0.19 -6.46 -4.80
CA ARG A 196 -0.82 -5.32 -5.51
C ARG A 196 -2.23 -5.04 -5.02
N GLY A 197 -3.01 -6.10 -4.79
CA GLY A 197 -4.37 -6.05 -4.26
C GLY A 197 -4.48 -5.51 -2.83
N SER A 198 -3.38 -5.07 -2.21
CA SER A 198 -3.39 -4.43 -0.89
C SER A 198 -2.94 -2.95 -0.89
N GLY A 199 -2.54 -2.40 -2.05
CA GLY A 199 -1.86 -1.10 -2.13
C GLY A 199 -2.76 0.14 -2.27
N LEU A 200 -3.87 0.05 -3.02
CA LEU A 200 -4.73 1.21 -3.33
C LEU A 200 -6.22 0.85 -3.31
N SER A 201 -6.97 1.36 -2.33
CA SER A 201 -8.41 1.14 -2.25
C SER A 201 -9.19 2.06 -3.21
N LEU A 202 -10.36 1.60 -3.68
CA LEU A 202 -11.29 2.43 -4.45
C LEU A 202 -11.76 3.66 -3.66
N GLU A 203 -11.92 3.51 -2.34
CA GLU A 203 -12.20 4.63 -1.44
C GLU A 203 -11.15 5.74 -1.57
N ARG A 204 -9.86 5.38 -1.59
CA ARG A 204 -8.78 6.35 -1.72
C ARG A 204 -8.83 7.08 -3.06
N VAL A 205 -9.07 6.35 -4.15
CA VAL A 205 -9.18 6.94 -5.49
C VAL A 205 -10.35 7.91 -5.56
N ILE A 206 -11.53 7.54 -5.05
CA ILE A 206 -12.71 8.41 -5.06
C ILE A 206 -12.48 9.64 -4.17
N LEU A 207 -11.77 9.49 -3.05
CA LEU A 207 -11.43 10.60 -2.16
C LEU A 207 -10.48 11.61 -2.84
N ASP A 208 -9.45 11.12 -3.51
CA ASP A 208 -8.51 11.98 -4.24
C ASP A 208 -9.16 12.61 -5.47
N LEU A 209 -10.10 11.93 -6.11
CA LEU A 209 -10.94 12.48 -7.18
C LEU A 209 -11.85 13.60 -6.64
N HIS A 210 -12.53 13.38 -5.52
CA HIS A 210 -13.41 14.35 -4.86
C HIS A 210 -12.66 15.61 -4.40
N SER A 211 -11.45 15.44 -3.86
CA SER A 211 -10.61 16.53 -3.39
C SER A 211 -9.73 17.16 -4.48
N GLY A 212 -9.78 16.62 -5.70
CA GLY A 212 -8.95 17.06 -6.83
C GLY A 212 -7.48 16.63 -6.75
N ARG A 213 -7.05 15.94 -5.67
CA ARG A 213 -5.67 15.47 -5.49
C ARG A 213 -5.21 14.44 -6.50
N ILE A 214 -6.12 13.79 -7.23
CA ILE A 214 -5.80 12.82 -8.28
C ILE A 214 -4.92 13.41 -9.41
N VAL A 215 -4.98 14.73 -9.64
CA VAL A 215 -4.10 15.45 -10.58
C VAL A 215 -3.08 16.35 -9.87
N GLY A 216 -2.77 16.04 -8.61
CA GLY A 216 -1.84 16.78 -7.76
C GLY A 216 -2.42 18.08 -7.21
N GLN A 217 -1.54 19.00 -6.82
CA GLN A 217 -1.90 20.26 -6.15
C GLN A 217 -2.84 21.16 -6.98
N TRP A 218 -2.73 21.11 -8.31
CA TRP A 218 -3.54 21.93 -9.20
C TRP A 218 -5.03 21.57 -9.13
N GLY A 219 -5.35 20.29 -8.94
CA GLY A 219 -6.75 19.87 -8.84
C GLY A 219 -7.42 20.33 -7.54
N VAL A 220 -6.65 20.50 -6.46
CA VAL A 220 -7.17 21.10 -5.22
C VAL A 220 -7.67 22.52 -5.48
N TYR A 221 -6.89 23.33 -6.19
CA TYR A 221 -7.31 24.69 -6.57
C TYR A 221 -8.52 24.70 -7.51
N VAL A 222 -8.68 23.68 -8.36
CA VAL A 222 -9.88 23.53 -9.21
C VAL A 222 -11.12 23.26 -8.34
N VAL A 223 -11.03 22.39 -7.35
CA VAL A 223 -12.12 22.10 -6.41
C VAL A 223 -12.44 23.33 -5.55
N ASP A 224 -11.43 24.05 -5.06
CA ASP A 224 -11.61 25.31 -4.33
C ASP A 224 -12.30 26.37 -5.20
N GLY A 225 -11.89 26.47 -6.47
CA GLY A 225 -12.51 27.33 -7.47
C GLY A 225 -13.98 26.99 -7.71
N ALA A 226 -14.32 25.70 -7.76
CA ALA A 226 -15.70 25.25 -7.86
C ALA A 226 -16.51 25.63 -6.60
N ALA A 227 -15.92 25.50 -5.40
CA ALA A 227 -16.56 25.91 -4.15
C ALA A 227 -16.87 27.42 -4.12
N LEU A 228 -15.91 28.26 -4.53
CA LEU A 228 -16.12 29.71 -4.65
C LEU A 228 -17.18 30.05 -5.71
N LEU A 229 -17.18 29.33 -6.83
CA LEU A 229 -18.19 29.47 -7.88
C LEU A 229 -19.59 29.14 -7.34
N PHE A 230 -19.75 28.07 -6.56
CA PHE A 230 -21.02 27.75 -5.91
C PHE A 230 -21.45 28.82 -4.92
N LEU A 231 -20.52 29.32 -4.10
CA LEU A 231 -20.81 30.41 -3.17
C LEU A 231 -21.31 31.65 -3.91
N ALA A 232 -20.66 32.02 -5.01
CA ALA A 232 -21.10 33.13 -5.86
C ALA A 232 -22.49 32.88 -6.47
N LEU A 233 -22.78 31.67 -6.93
CA LEU A 233 -24.10 31.30 -7.44
C LEU A 233 -25.17 31.39 -6.36
N VAL A 234 -24.91 30.90 -5.14
CA VAL A 234 -25.84 31.00 -4.01
C VAL A 234 -26.12 32.47 -3.66
N ILE A 235 -25.07 33.29 -3.52
CA ILE A 235 -25.21 34.72 -3.19
C ILE A 235 -26.01 35.45 -4.28
N THR A 236 -25.64 35.26 -5.54
CA THR A 236 -26.32 35.94 -6.66
C THR A 236 -27.76 35.46 -6.84
N GLY A 237 -28.04 34.18 -6.63
CA GLY A 237 -29.39 33.62 -6.64
C GLY A 237 -30.28 34.23 -5.55
N LEU A 238 -29.80 34.26 -4.30
CA LEU A 238 -30.51 34.86 -3.17
C LEU A 238 -30.75 36.35 -3.38
N TRP A 239 -29.75 37.08 -3.90
CA TRP A 239 -29.88 38.52 -4.18
C TRP A 239 -30.95 38.81 -5.24
N MET A 240 -30.96 38.03 -6.33
CA MET A 240 -31.99 38.15 -7.36
C MET A 240 -33.39 37.87 -6.80
N TRP A 241 -33.54 36.81 -6.00
CA TRP A 241 -34.81 36.45 -5.36
C TRP A 241 -35.33 37.56 -4.43
N MET A 242 -34.49 38.08 -3.53
CA MET A 242 -34.88 39.17 -2.61
C MET A 242 -35.31 40.43 -3.37
N LYS A 243 -34.58 40.78 -4.42
CA LYS A 243 -34.89 41.96 -5.25
C LYS A 243 -36.20 41.81 -6.02
N GLN A 244 -36.53 40.60 -6.45
CA GLN A 244 -37.77 40.29 -7.16
C GLN A 244 -38.97 40.28 -6.19
N ARG A 245 -38.78 39.75 -4.97
CA ARG A 245 -39.78 39.78 -3.89
C ARG A 245 -40.14 41.21 -3.47
N ASN A 246 -39.15 42.08 -3.25
CA ASN A 246 -39.40 43.49 -2.89
C ASN A 246 -40.10 44.30 -3.98
N LYS A 247 -40.09 43.80 -5.22
CA LYS A 247 -40.78 44.43 -6.36
C LYS A 247 -42.23 43.98 -6.51
N ASN A 248 -42.57 42.79 -6.00
CA ASN A 248 -43.94 42.27 -5.98
C ASN A 248 -44.72 42.71 -4.74
N LEU A 249 -44.03 43.25 -3.72
CA LEU A 249 -44.60 43.81 -2.50
C LEU A 249 -44.80 45.34 -2.55
N ARG A 250 -44.37 45.99 -3.64
CA ARG A 250 -44.57 47.41 -3.93
C ARG A 250 -45.55 47.54 -5.09
#